data_AF-A0A8C9T6F2-F1
#
_entry.id   AF-A0A8C9T6F2-F1
#
_cell.length_a   1.000
_cell.length_b   1.000
_cell.length_c   1.000
_cell.angle_alpha   90.00
_cell.angle_beta   90.00
_cell.angle_gamma   90.00
#
_symmetry.space_group_name_H-M   'P 1'
#
loop_
_entity.id
_entity.type
_entity.pdbx_description
1 polymer ?
#
loop_
_entity_poly.entity_id
_entity_poly.type
_entity_poly.pdbx_seq_one_letter_code
_entity_poly.pdbx_strand_id
1 'polypeptide(L)'
;MGRDRRFIYIKHLLVNYFKSQVVFSNEHLPCSFSFYLCSCDNPKMAKSKNHTTHNQSRKAHRNGIKKPRTHRYESLKGVDPKFLRNMRFAKKHNKKGLKKVRAAAAAAAAAAAAATTAAEAPK
;
A
#
# COMPACT_ATOMS: atom_id res chain seq x y z
N MET A 1 3.62 0.16 -31.66
CA MET A 1 4.69 -0.52 -30.88
C MET A 1 4.04 -1.53 -29.94
N GLY A 2 3.79 -2.73 -30.48
CA GLY A 2 2.99 -3.77 -29.85
C GLY A 2 3.72 -4.40 -28.67
N ARG A 3 3.07 -4.42 -27.51
CA ARG A 3 3.49 -5.25 -26.37
C ARG A 3 2.97 -6.66 -26.65
N ASP A 4 3.85 -7.52 -27.16
CA ASP A 4 3.60 -8.90 -27.49
C ASP A 4 2.68 -9.59 -26.46
N ARG A 5 1.50 -10.04 -26.91
CA ARG A 5 0.59 -10.90 -26.12
C ARG A 5 1.27 -12.19 -25.65
N ARG A 6 2.34 -12.62 -26.34
CA ARG A 6 3.21 -13.73 -25.96
C ARG A 6 3.94 -13.48 -24.62
N PHE A 7 4.32 -12.24 -24.33
CA PHE A 7 5.01 -11.88 -23.08
C PHE A 7 4.07 -11.90 -21.87
N ILE A 8 2.79 -11.58 -22.08
CA ILE A 8 1.75 -11.65 -21.05
C ILE A 8 1.42 -13.12 -20.75
N TYR A 9 1.29 -13.95 -21.79
CA TYR A 9 0.97 -15.37 -21.62
C TYR A 9 2.11 -16.15 -20.93
N ILE A 10 3.38 -15.87 -21.26
CA ILE A 10 4.54 -16.48 -20.61
C ILE A 10 4.63 -16.09 -19.13
N LYS A 11 4.40 -14.82 -18.76
CA LYS A 11 4.33 -14.43 -17.34
C LYS A 11 3.16 -15.08 -16.59
N HIS A 12 2.00 -15.23 -17.24
CA HIS A 12 0.85 -15.88 -16.61
C HIS A 12 1.06 -17.39 -16.42
N LEU A 13 1.72 -18.08 -17.37
CA LEU A 13 2.09 -19.49 -17.27
C LEU A 13 3.13 -19.73 -16.16
N LEU A 14 4.12 -18.86 -16.02
CA LEU A 14 5.17 -19.00 -15.00
C LEU A 14 4.63 -18.75 -13.57
N VAL A 15 3.70 -17.82 -13.40
CA VAL A 15 3.03 -17.57 -12.11
C VAL A 15 2.06 -18.70 -11.75
N ASN A 16 1.37 -19.29 -12.72
CA ASN A 16 0.51 -20.46 -12.48
C ASN A 16 1.32 -21.73 -12.18
N TYR A 17 2.44 -21.98 -12.87
CA TYR A 17 3.29 -23.15 -12.62
C TYR A 17 3.91 -23.14 -11.20
N PHE A 18 4.36 -21.97 -10.73
CA PHE A 18 4.91 -21.84 -9.38
C PHE A 18 3.84 -21.93 -8.28
N LYS A 19 2.59 -21.60 -8.60
CA LYS A 19 1.45 -21.74 -7.68
C LYS A 19 0.85 -23.15 -7.68
N SER A 20 1.11 -23.94 -8.72
CA SER A 20 0.77 -25.38 -8.77
C SER A 20 1.79 -26.28 -8.07
N GLN A 21 3.09 -25.93 -8.00
CA GLN A 21 4.07 -26.77 -7.29
C GLN A 21 3.92 -26.78 -5.76
N VAL A 22 3.39 -25.71 -5.14
CA VAL A 22 3.17 -25.66 -3.67
C VAL A 22 1.91 -26.43 -3.23
N VAL A 23 1.07 -26.84 -4.19
CA VAL A 23 -0.14 -27.66 -3.93
C VAL A 23 0.09 -29.14 -4.31
N PHE A 24 1.24 -29.46 -4.91
CA PHE A 24 1.60 -30.81 -5.40
C PHE A 24 2.61 -31.49 -4.45
N SER A 25 2.34 -31.48 -3.15
CA SER A 25 3.10 -32.29 -2.17
C SER A 25 2.19 -32.84 -1.07
N ASN A 26 0.93 -33.06 -1.39
CA ASN A 26 0.01 -33.87 -0.57
C ASN A 26 -0.93 -34.65 -1.49
N GLU A 27 -0.35 -35.33 -2.50
CA GLU A 27 -0.98 -36.52 -3.04
C GLU A 27 -0.65 -37.68 -2.10
N HIS A 28 -1.59 -37.98 -1.21
CA HIS A 28 -1.66 -39.26 -0.54
C HIS A 28 -2.46 -40.19 -1.45
N LEU A 29 -1.77 -40.97 -2.28
CA LEU A 29 -2.38 -42.14 -2.94
C LEU A 29 -2.20 -43.40 -2.08
N PRO A 30 -3.04 -44.43 -2.30
CA PRO A 30 -3.75 -45.12 -1.24
C PRO A 30 -2.97 -46.33 -0.69
N CYS A 31 -2.86 -46.41 0.63
CA CYS A 31 -2.55 -47.65 1.32
C CYS A 31 -3.84 -48.47 1.39
N SER A 32 -4.03 -49.34 0.39
CA SER A 32 -4.83 -50.55 0.56
C SER A 32 -4.38 -51.32 1.80
N PHE A 33 -5.33 -51.97 2.48
CA PHE A 33 -5.13 -53.08 3.42
C PHE A 33 -5.06 -52.72 4.92
N SER A 34 -6.21 -52.61 5.58
CA SER A 34 -6.65 -53.64 6.53
C SER A 34 -8.00 -53.30 7.15
N PHE A 35 -8.88 -54.29 7.07
CA PHE A 35 -10.17 -54.39 7.71
C PHE A 35 -9.97 -54.54 9.22
N TYR A 36 -10.34 -53.53 10.01
CA TYR A 36 -10.80 -53.73 11.38
C TYR A 36 -11.92 -52.72 11.65
N LEU A 37 -13.16 -53.23 11.61
CA LEU A 37 -14.23 -52.65 12.40
C LEU A 37 -13.79 -52.68 13.86
N CYS A 38 -13.62 -51.51 14.47
CA CYS A 38 -13.84 -51.35 15.90
C CYS A 38 -14.84 -50.21 16.07
N SER A 39 -16.10 -50.62 16.14
CA SER A 39 -17.23 -49.81 16.56
C SER A 39 -16.99 -49.32 17.98
N CYS A 40 -16.96 -48.00 18.16
CA CYS A 40 -17.30 -47.33 19.41
C CYS A 40 -17.90 -45.96 19.06
N ASP A 41 -19.09 -45.99 18.45
CA ASP A 41 -20.02 -44.86 18.39
C ASP A 41 -20.43 -44.51 19.82
N ASN A 42 -19.79 -43.48 20.39
CA ASN A 42 -20.27 -42.82 21.59
C ASN A 42 -21.06 -41.58 21.14
N PRO A 43 -22.40 -41.59 21.06
CA PRO A 43 -23.17 -40.38 20.82
C PRO A 43 -23.30 -39.57 22.12
N LYS A 44 -22.16 -39.28 22.77
CA LYS A 44 -22.07 -38.01 23.50
C LYS A 44 -21.75 -37.01 22.42
N MET A 45 -22.65 -36.06 22.19
CA MET A 45 -22.34 -34.82 21.49
C MET A 45 -21.12 -34.19 22.19
N ALA A 46 -19.92 -34.55 21.71
CA ALA A 46 -18.67 -34.24 22.33
C ALA A 46 -18.47 -32.75 22.11
N LYS A 47 -18.78 -31.96 23.14
CA LYS A 47 -18.72 -30.50 23.08
C LYS A 47 -17.30 -30.11 22.67
N SER A 48 -17.15 -29.63 21.45
CA SER A 48 -15.91 -29.03 20.96
C SER A 48 -15.80 -27.60 21.47
N LYS A 49 -14.60 -27.02 21.44
CA LYS A 49 -14.41 -25.64 21.88
C LYS A 49 -15.00 -24.69 20.84
N ASN A 50 -15.96 -23.87 21.26
CA ASN A 50 -16.70 -22.97 20.37
C ASN A 50 -15.88 -21.79 19.81
N HIS A 51 -14.84 -21.32 20.53
CA HIS A 51 -14.02 -20.17 20.09
C HIS A 51 -12.63 -20.15 20.77
N THR A 52 -11.59 -19.70 20.06
CA THR A 52 -10.23 -19.49 20.63
C THR A 52 -9.41 -18.41 19.92
N THR A 53 -8.76 -17.55 20.71
CA THR A 53 -7.82 -16.51 20.25
C THR A 53 -6.35 -16.87 20.49
N HIS A 54 -6.08 -18.08 20.99
CA HIS A 54 -4.77 -18.49 21.54
C HIS A 54 -3.56 -18.32 20.59
N ASN A 55 -3.72 -18.59 19.29
CA ASN A 55 -2.62 -18.49 18.32
C ASN A 55 -2.74 -17.27 17.38
N GLN A 56 -3.70 -16.37 17.61
CA GLN A 56 -3.93 -15.26 16.68
C GLN A 56 -2.82 -14.21 16.78
N SER A 57 -2.43 -13.83 18.00
CA SER A 57 -1.34 -12.88 18.27
C SER A 57 0.00 -13.35 17.70
N ARG A 58 0.37 -14.62 17.93
CA ARG A 58 1.61 -15.20 17.40
C ARG A 58 1.67 -15.18 15.87
N LYS A 59 0.55 -15.43 15.18
CA LYS A 59 0.47 -15.32 13.71
C LYS A 59 0.60 -13.86 13.23
N ALA A 60 -0.07 -12.93 13.90
CA ALA A 60 0.00 -11.50 13.56
C ALA A 60 1.43 -10.95 13.73
N HIS A 61 2.13 -11.36 14.79
CA HIS A 61 3.51 -10.94 15.06
C HIS A 61 4.56 -11.65 14.19
N ARG A 62 4.28 -12.85 13.64
CA ARG A 62 5.18 -13.51 12.67
C ARG A 62 5.47 -12.63 11.44
N ASN A 63 4.45 -11.93 10.92
CA ASN A 63 4.61 -10.99 9.81
C ASN A 63 4.89 -9.54 10.30
N GLY A 64 4.76 -9.32 11.61
CA GLY A 64 4.85 -8.01 12.27
C GLY A 64 3.63 -7.13 12.02
N ILE A 65 3.06 -6.55 13.08
CA ILE A 65 2.00 -5.55 12.96
C ILE A 65 2.64 -4.22 12.54
N LYS A 66 2.57 -3.90 11.25
CA LYS A 66 3.13 -2.66 10.69
C LYS A 66 2.14 -1.51 10.85
N LYS A 67 2.64 -0.35 11.29
CA LYS A 67 1.90 0.91 11.32
C LYS A 67 1.59 1.37 9.88
N PRO A 68 0.46 2.05 9.63
CA PRO A 68 0.20 2.65 8.32
C PRO A 68 1.31 3.65 7.97
N ARG A 69 1.66 3.74 6.69
CA ARG A 69 2.69 4.67 6.22
C ARG A 69 2.13 6.08 6.25
N THR A 70 2.84 7.00 6.89
CA THR A 70 2.56 8.43 6.83
C THR A 70 3.25 9.02 5.60
N HIS A 71 2.52 9.84 4.83
CA HIS A 71 3.04 10.55 3.67
C HIS A 71 3.06 12.06 3.96
N ARG A 72 4.00 12.81 3.38
CA ARG A 72 4.09 14.28 3.57
C ARG A 72 2.82 15.01 3.12
N TYR A 73 2.19 14.53 2.05
CA TYR A 73 0.96 15.09 1.51
C TYR A 73 -0.09 13.99 1.42
N GLU A 74 -1.20 14.14 2.14
CA GLU A 74 -2.32 13.22 2.11
C GLU A 74 -3.32 13.53 0.99
N SER A 75 -4.22 12.59 0.72
CA SER A 75 -5.28 12.79 -0.27
C SER A 75 -6.39 13.68 0.28
N LEU A 76 -6.87 14.65 -0.50
CA LEU A 76 -7.99 15.54 -0.15
C LEU A 76 -9.37 14.91 -0.39
N LYS A 77 -9.49 13.59 -0.25
CA LYS A 77 -10.77 12.87 -0.39
C LYS A 77 -11.60 13.08 0.88
N GLY A 78 -12.90 13.36 0.73
CA GLY A 78 -13.80 13.63 1.86
C GLY A 78 -13.83 15.11 2.31
N VAL A 79 -13.04 15.99 1.70
CA VAL A 79 -13.14 17.44 1.92
C VAL A 79 -14.37 17.99 1.19
N ASP A 80 -15.02 19.01 1.77
CA ASP A 80 -16.19 19.67 1.22
C ASP A 80 -16.06 19.98 -0.29
N PRO A 81 -17.01 19.51 -1.12
CA PRO A 81 -16.99 19.75 -2.56
C PRO A 81 -16.91 21.23 -2.93
N LYS A 82 -17.58 22.13 -2.18
CA LYS A 82 -17.61 23.57 -2.47
C LYS A 82 -16.23 24.20 -2.33
N PHE A 83 -15.55 23.90 -1.22
CA PHE A 83 -14.15 24.27 -1.01
C PHE A 83 -13.22 23.72 -2.09
N LEU A 84 -13.38 22.44 -2.46
CA LEU A 84 -12.55 21.81 -3.50
C LEU A 84 -12.74 22.48 -4.87
N ARG A 85 -13.96 22.91 -5.22
CA ARG A 85 -14.20 23.64 -6.47
C ARG A 85 -13.40 24.94 -6.50
N ASN A 86 -13.49 25.74 -5.45
CA ASN A 86 -12.76 27.01 -5.36
C ASN A 86 -11.24 26.82 -5.42
N MET A 87 -10.69 25.91 -4.61
CA MET A 87 -9.25 25.62 -4.61
C MET A 87 -8.75 25.16 -5.99
N ARG A 88 -9.55 24.36 -6.72
CA ARG A 88 -9.20 23.95 -8.10
C ARG A 88 -9.15 25.15 -9.04
N PHE A 89 -10.10 26.07 -8.95
CA PHE A 89 -10.10 27.30 -9.77
C PHE A 89 -8.91 28.21 -9.43
N ALA A 90 -8.61 28.42 -8.15
CA ALA A 90 -7.44 29.18 -7.72
C ALA A 90 -6.14 28.60 -8.30
N LYS A 91 -5.92 27.28 -8.13
CA LYS A 91 -4.75 26.58 -8.68
C LYS A 91 -4.69 26.65 -10.20
N LYS A 92 -5.84 26.60 -10.89
CA LYS A 92 -5.93 26.70 -12.36
C LYS A 92 -5.44 28.07 -12.89
N HIS A 93 -5.76 29.16 -12.18
CA HIS A 93 -5.51 30.52 -12.68
C HIS A 93 -4.19 31.16 -12.19
N ASN A 94 -3.43 30.50 -11.32
CA ASN A 94 -2.12 30.98 -10.85
C ASN A 94 -1.11 31.32 -11.96
N LYS A 95 -1.22 30.69 -13.14
CA LYS A 95 -0.35 30.98 -14.30
C LYS A 95 -0.44 32.44 -14.77
N LYS A 96 -1.61 33.08 -14.64
CA LYS A 96 -1.82 34.47 -15.09
C LYS A 96 -1.06 35.48 -14.23
N GLY A 97 -0.94 35.23 -12.92
CA GLY A 97 -0.24 36.12 -11.98
C GLY A 97 1.27 35.93 -11.91
N LEU A 98 1.81 34.90 -12.58
CA LEU A 98 3.20 34.46 -12.38
C LEU A 98 4.23 35.54 -12.75
N LYS A 99 3.98 36.36 -13.77
CA LYS A 99 4.89 37.44 -14.17
C LYS A 99 5.03 38.50 -13.07
N LYS A 100 3.91 38.88 -12.44
CA LYS A 100 3.88 39.86 -11.34
C LYS A 100 4.56 39.31 -10.09
N VAL A 101 4.29 38.04 -9.77
CA VAL A 101 4.92 37.35 -8.63
C VAL A 101 6.43 37.24 -8.83
N ARG A 102 6.91 36.92 -10.04
CA ARG A 102 8.35 36.85 -10.33
C ARG A 102 9.02 38.22 -10.28
N ALA A 103 8.38 39.27 -10.80
CA ALA A 103 8.90 40.63 -10.69
C ALA A 103 9.00 41.08 -9.23
N ALA A 104 7.97 40.79 -8.42
CA ALA A 104 7.98 41.07 -6.98
C ALA A 104 9.03 40.24 -6.23
N ALA A 105 9.18 38.95 -6.58
CA ALA A 105 10.18 38.08 -5.97
C ALA A 105 11.61 38.49 -6.35
N ALA A 106 11.84 38.93 -7.59
CA ALA A 106 13.13 39.47 -8.03
C ALA A 106 13.45 40.79 -7.31
N ALA A 107 12.47 41.68 -7.15
CA ALA A 107 12.62 42.89 -6.35
C ALA A 107 12.92 42.58 -4.87
N ALA A 108 12.22 41.60 -4.29
CA ALA A 108 12.46 41.16 -2.92
C ALA A 108 13.83 40.47 -2.76
N ALA A 109 14.26 39.67 -3.74
CA ALA A 109 15.58 39.04 -3.75
C ALA A 109 16.71 40.07 -3.91
N ALA A 110 16.50 41.09 -4.75
CA ALA A 110 17.44 42.21 -4.88
C ALA A 110 17.53 43.03 -3.58
N ALA A 111 16.40 43.29 -2.92
CA ALA A 111 16.37 43.95 -1.61
C ALA A 111 17.07 43.11 -0.53
N ALA A 112 16.87 41.79 -0.54
CA ALA A 112 17.55 40.88 0.38
C ALA A 112 19.08 40.82 0.13
N ALA A 113 19.51 40.80 -1.14
CA ALA A 113 20.93 40.82 -1.50
C ALA A 113 21.62 42.15 -1.15
N ALA A 114 20.90 43.27 -1.27
CA ALA A 114 21.37 44.58 -0.81
C ALA A 114 21.52 44.62 0.72
N ALA A 115 20.60 43.98 1.46
CA ALA A 115 20.70 43.88 2.93
C ALA A 115 21.88 43.01 3.40
N THR A 116 22.23 41.94 2.67
CA THR A 116 23.40 41.11 3.01
C THR A 116 24.73 41.80 2.72
N THR A 117 24.81 42.63 1.68
CA THR A 117 26.03 43.38 1.32
C THR A 117 26.26 44.61 2.21
N ALA A 118 25.20 45.20 2.77
CA ALA A 118 25.29 46.30 3.74
C ALA A 118 25.74 45.86 5.14
N ALA A 119 25.75 44.55 5.45
CA ALA A 119 26.18 44.01 6.73
C ALA A 119 27.71 43.74 6.81
N GLU A 120 28.43 43.81 5.68
CA GLU A 120 29.89 43.69 5.61
C GLU A 120 30.54 45.08 5.38
N ALA A 121 30.51 45.96 6.39
CA ALA A 121 31.37 47.16 6.40
C ALA A 121 32.45 46.97 7.49
N PRO A 122 33.76 47.09 7.15
CA PRO A 122 34.84 46.87 8.11
C PRO A 122 34.90 48.00 9.16
N LYS A 123 35.28 47.64 10.40
CA LYS A 123 35.62 48.56 11.50
C LYS A 123 36.71 49.55 11.12
#